data_AF-A0A7C5I950-F1
#
_entry.id   AF-A0A7C5I950-F1
#
_cell.length_a   1.000
_cell.length_b   1.000
_cell.length_c   1.000
_cell.angle_alpha   90.00
_cell.angle_beta   90.00
_cell.angle_gamma   90.00
#
_symmetry.space_group_name_H-M   'P 1'
#
loop_
_entity.id
_entity.type
_entity.pdbx_description
1 polymer ?
#
loop_
_entity_poly.entity_id
_entity_poly.type
_entity_poly.pdbx_seq_one_letter_code
_entity_poly.pdbx_strand_id
1 'polypeptide(L)'
;MTAKKSILTLCAAVLGVFVLSLIPLAAEQGGGGHLKVKAQPGRTGVYLDGKYLGPAANFRRARTYAVPAGEHELLLREPRYEDYKTTVRIEAGRTTTLTQAMKPLQPPKPPFGKLRFVGFEKYCAVYVNNGYMGHCDEFNAFWQGLKLNPGDYDVKVVSTKGETLLQQKVSLAANQTIKLRAQ
;
A
#
# COMPACT_ATOMS: atom_id res chain seq x y z
N MET A 1 23.11 -5.29 -75.82
CA MET A 1 23.12 -6.56 -76.59
C MET A 1 23.83 -7.57 -75.68
N THR A 2 23.24 -8.64 -75.17
CA THR A 2 22.34 -9.63 -75.78
C THR A 2 21.61 -10.40 -74.66
N ALA A 3 20.34 -10.74 -74.88
CA ALA A 3 19.48 -11.49 -73.97
C ALA A 3 19.36 -12.98 -74.36
N LYS A 4 19.06 -13.87 -73.38
CA LYS A 4 18.20 -15.10 -73.45
C LYS A 4 18.36 -15.89 -72.12
N LYS A 5 17.42 -15.91 -71.16
CA LYS A 5 16.14 -16.67 -71.00
C LYS A 5 16.26 -18.21 -71.01
N SER A 6 15.74 -18.84 -69.93
CA SER A 6 14.95 -20.12 -69.79
C SER A 6 15.24 -20.73 -68.39
N ILE A 7 14.38 -20.71 -67.34
CA ILE A 7 13.03 -21.26 -67.06
C ILE A 7 12.98 -22.81 -66.89
N LEU A 8 12.86 -23.30 -65.63
CA LEU A 8 11.73 -24.10 -65.04
C LEU A 8 12.13 -25.23 -64.04
N THR A 9 11.51 -25.20 -62.84
CA THR A 9 11.03 -26.35 -61.97
C THR A 9 12.03 -27.32 -61.30
N LEU A 10 11.85 -27.93 -60.10
CA LEU A 10 10.70 -28.19 -59.20
C LEU A 10 11.20 -28.68 -57.79
N CYS A 11 10.46 -28.30 -56.74
CA CYS A 11 10.20 -28.94 -55.42
C CYS A 11 11.28 -29.63 -54.54
N ALA A 12 11.40 -29.06 -53.33
CA ALA A 12 11.10 -29.63 -52.00
C ALA A 12 11.86 -30.88 -51.49
N ALA A 13 12.58 -30.70 -50.37
CA ALA A 13 12.46 -31.54 -49.17
C ALA A 13 12.97 -30.80 -47.93
N VAL A 14 12.19 -30.88 -46.86
CA VAL A 14 12.32 -30.22 -45.56
C VAL A 14 13.14 -31.08 -44.60
N LEU A 15 14.07 -30.48 -43.84
CA LEU A 15 14.56 -30.95 -42.54
C LEU A 15 15.22 -29.72 -41.87
N GLY A 16 14.75 -29.09 -40.80
CA GLY A 16 14.01 -29.60 -39.66
C GLY A 16 14.88 -29.48 -38.41
N VAL A 17 15.14 -28.25 -37.93
CA VAL A 17 15.68 -28.03 -36.57
C VAL A 17 14.81 -26.97 -35.89
N PHE A 18 13.77 -27.48 -35.24
CA PHE A 18 12.98 -26.73 -34.26
C PHE A 18 13.84 -26.60 -33.01
N VAL A 19 14.36 -25.40 -32.74
CA VAL A 19 14.99 -25.10 -31.46
C VAL A 19 13.86 -25.06 -30.43
N LEU A 20 13.73 -26.13 -29.66
CA LEU A 20 12.80 -26.20 -28.53
C LEU A 20 13.33 -25.26 -27.44
N SER A 21 12.85 -24.02 -27.44
CA SER A 21 13.07 -23.09 -26.35
C SER A 21 12.52 -23.72 -25.07
N LEU A 22 13.38 -23.96 -24.08
CA LEU A 22 12.99 -24.17 -22.69
C LEU A 22 12.43 -22.86 -22.15
N ILE A 23 11.16 -22.61 -22.45
CA ILE A 23 10.39 -21.63 -21.71
C ILE A 23 10.21 -22.25 -20.31
N PRO A 24 10.62 -21.59 -19.21
CA PRO A 24 10.14 -22.01 -17.92
C PRO A 24 8.61 -21.94 -17.98
N LEU A 25 7.96 -23.08 -17.74
CA LEU A 25 6.53 -23.15 -17.51
C LEU A 25 6.27 -22.34 -16.23
N ALA A 26 6.04 -21.04 -16.40
CA ALA A 26 5.29 -20.29 -15.42
C ALA A 26 3.97 -21.03 -15.31
N ALA A 27 3.76 -21.70 -14.18
CA ALA A 27 2.54 -22.40 -13.92
C ALA A 27 1.41 -21.36 -13.95
N GLU A 28 0.69 -21.26 -15.07
CA GLU A 28 -0.70 -20.84 -15.05
C GLU A 28 -1.47 -21.91 -14.29
N GLN A 29 -1.39 -21.86 -12.96
CA GLN A 29 -2.45 -22.40 -12.12
C GLN A 29 -3.61 -21.42 -12.27
N GLY A 30 -4.36 -21.54 -13.38
CA GLY A 30 -5.60 -20.83 -13.66
C GLY A 30 -6.74 -21.29 -12.74
N GLY A 31 -6.47 -21.34 -11.43
CA GLY A 31 -7.41 -21.68 -10.38
C GLY A 31 -7.27 -20.70 -9.24
N GLY A 32 -8.38 -20.09 -8.80
CA GLY A 32 -8.40 -19.26 -7.61
C GLY A 32 -8.33 -20.10 -6.34
N GLY A 33 -7.74 -19.53 -5.29
CA GLY A 33 -7.91 -19.97 -3.92
C GLY A 33 -8.76 -18.98 -3.13
N HIS A 34 -8.86 -19.21 -1.83
CA HIS A 34 -9.57 -18.34 -0.91
C HIS A 34 -8.62 -17.84 0.18
N LEU A 35 -8.70 -16.55 0.51
CA LEU A 35 -7.99 -15.96 1.63
C LEU A 35 -8.95 -15.65 2.78
N LYS A 36 -8.58 -16.05 3.99
CA LYS A 36 -9.28 -15.71 5.23
C LYS A 36 -8.34 -15.04 6.21
N VAL A 37 -8.56 -13.75 6.49
CA VAL A 37 -7.71 -12.97 7.40
C VAL A 37 -8.42 -12.72 8.72
N LYS A 38 -7.90 -13.27 9.80
CA LYS A 38 -8.36 -12.99 11.17
C LYS A 38 -7.37 -12.06 11.85
N ALA A 39 -7.63 -10.75 11.80
CA ALA A 39 -6.82 -9.77 12.52
C ALA A 39 -7.52 -9.23 13.77
N GLN A 40 -6.76 -8.94 14.81
CA GLN A 40 -7.19 -8.18 15.99
C GLN A 40 -6.40 -6.87 16.08
N PRO A 41 -7.06 -5.71 16.21
CA PRO A 41 -8.50 -5.51 16.39
C PRO A 41 -9.30 -5.74 15.09
N GLY A 42 -10.61 -6.03 15.20
CA GLY A 42 -11.44 -6.34 14.02
C GLY A 42 -11.59 -5.18 13.02
N ARG A 43 -11.26 -3.95 13.41
CA ARG A 43 -11.27 -2.77 12.55
C ARG A 43 -10.05 -2.68 11.61
N THR A 44 -9.02 -3.50 11.84
CA THR A 44 -7.80 -3.54 11.02
C THR A 44 -8.14 -3.67 9.55
N GLY A 45 -7.64 -2.75 8.74
CA GLY A 45 -7.80 -2.79 7.29
C GLY A 45 -6.94 -3.88 6.67
N VAL A 46 -7.53 -4.68 5.79
CA VAL A 46 -6.85 -5.74 5.04
C VAL A 46 -6.60 -5.26 3.62
N TYR A 47 -5.33 -5.25 3.21
CA TYR A 47 -4.89 -4.88 1.87
C TYR A 47 -4.14 -6.06 1.25
N LEU A 48 -4.50 -6.42 0.02
CA LEU A 48 -3.85 -7.47 -0.75
C LEU A 48 -3.36 -6.88 -2.07
N ASP A 49 -2.05 -6.96 -2.33
CA ASP A 49 -1.38 -6.36 -3.49
C ASP A 49 -1.73 -4.86 -3.65
N GLY A 50 -1.82 -4.16 -2.51
CA GLY A 50 -2.23 -2.74 -2.45
C GLY A 50 -3.74 -2.49 -2.55
N LYS A 51 -4.56 -3.48 -2.91
CA LYS A 51 -6.03 -3.36 -2.97
C LYS A 51 -6.66 -3.54 -1.58
N TYR A 52 -7.47 -2.58 -1.15
CA TYR A 52 -8.24 -2.71 0.08
C TYR A 52 -9.40 -3.71 -0.06
N LEU A 53 -9.41 -4.72 0.81
CA LEU A 53 -10.44 -5.78 0.85
C LEU A 53 -11.51 -5.52 1.92
N GLY A 54 -11.29 -4.57 2.82
CA GLY A 54 -12.19 -4.25 3.93
C GLY A 54 -11.59 -4.53 5.31
N PRO A 55 -12.34 -4.28 6.39
CA PRO A 55 -11.91 -4.55 7.76
C PRO A 55 -11.85 -6.05 8.06
N ALA A 56 -10.92 -6.46 8.91
CA ALA A 56 -10.70 -7.84 9.33
C ALA A 56 -11.93 -8.48 10.01
N ALA A 57 -12.81 -7.67 10.62
CA ALA A 57 -14.07 -8.12 11.21
C ALA A 57 -14.99 -8.79 10.19
N ASN A 58 -14.90 -8.41 8.90
CA ASN A 58 -15.70 -9.03 7.84
C ASN A 58 -15.37 -10.52 7.69
N PHE A 59 -14.12 -10.91 7.91
CA PHE A 59 -13.61 -12.29 7.79
C PHE A 59 -13.89 -13.16 9.02
N ARG A 60 -14.36 -12.58 10.15
CA ARG A 60 -14.80 -13.36 11.32
C ARG A 60 -16.08 -14.15 11.05
N ARG A 61 -17.03 -13.61 10.27
CA ARG A 61 -18.32 -14.27 9.94
C ARG A 61 -18.22 -15.10 8.65
N ALA A 62 -17.29 -16.05 8.63
CA ALA A 62 -17.09 -16.99 7.52
C ALA A 62 -16.77 -16.39 6.13
N ARG A 63 -16.63 -15.05 5.98
CA ARG A 63 -16.21 -14.49 4.70
C ARG A 63 -14.78 -14.89 4.36
N THR A 64 -14.64 -15.39 3.16
CA THR A 64 -13.37 -15.60 2.47
C THR A 64 -13.35 -14.67 1.26
N TYR A 65 -12.16 -14.36 0.77
CA TYR A 65 -11.98 -13.57 -0.43
C TYR A 65 -11.33 -14.43 -1.50
N ALA A 66 -11.91 -14.50 -2.70
CA ALA A 66 -11.32 -15.23 -3.81
C ALA A 66 -10.08 -14.49 -4.31
N VAL A 67 -8.96 -15.18 -4.37
CA VAL A 67 -7.66 -14.64 -4.78
C VAL A 67 -7.07 -15.58 -5.83
N PRO A 68 -6.40 -15.07 -6.88
CA PRO A 68 -5.61 -15.91 -7.77
C PRO A 68 -4.67 -16.84 -6.99
N ALA A 69 -4.35 -18.02 -7.53
CA ALA A 69 -3.26 -18.81 -6.98
C ALA A 69 -1.93 -18.09 -7.27
N GLY A 70 -1.03 -18.10 -6.29
CA GLY A 70 0.23 -17.38 -6.39
C GLY A 70 0.68 -16.78 -5.06
N GLU A 71 1.77 -16.03 -5.11
CA GLU A 71 2.23 -15.22 -3.99
C GLU A 71 1.59 -13.84 -4.06
N HIS A 72 1.05 -13.40 -2.94
CA HIS A 72 0.39 -12.11 -2.79
C HIS A 72 0.94 -11.37 -1.58
N GLU A 73 1.08 -10.05 -1.71
CA GLU A 73 1.53 -9.19 -0.63
C GLU A 73 0.34 -8.80 0.24
N LEU A 74 0.36 -9.23 1.50
CA LEU A 74 -0.66 -8.87 2.49
C LEU A 74 -0.13 -7.75 3.40
N LEU A 75 -0.88 -6.65 3.46
CA LEU A 75 -0.66 -5.57 4.40
C LEU A 75 -1.88 -5.42 5.31
N LEU A 76 -1.63 -5.47 6.62
CA LEU A 76 -2.61 -5.16 7.66
C LEU A 76 -2.25 -3.81 8.27
N ARG A 77 -3.20 -2.87 8.25
CA ARG A 77 -3.00 -1.51 8.74
C ARG A 77 -4.12 -1.09 9.68
N GLU A 78 -3.73 -0.51 10.80
CA GLU A 78 -4.64 0.12 11.76
C GLU A 78 -3.93 1.32 12.41
N PRO A 79 -4.52 2.53 12.45
CA PRO A 79 -3.85 3.75 12.92
C PRO A 79 -3.26 3.75 14.33
N ARG A 80 -3.53 2.74 15.15
CA ARG A 80 -3.05 2.62 16.55
C ARG A 80 -2.10 1.43 16.76
N TYR A 81 -1.71 0.78 15.67
CA TYR A 81 -0.93 -0.45 15.68
C TYR A 81 0.19 -0.37 14.63
N GLU A 82 1.25 -1.14 14.85
CA GLU A 82 2.33 -1.30 13.89
C GLU A 82 1.81 -2.01 12.64
N ASP A 83 2.09 -1.48 11.44
CA ASP A 83 1.74 -2.12 10.18
C ASP A 83 2.35 -3.53 10.12
N TYR A 84 1.55 -4.52 9.72
CA TYR A 84 2.01 -5.88 9.54
C TYR A 84 1.99 -6.25 8.06
N LYS A 85 3.18 -6.50 7.51
CA LYS A 85 3.40 -6.82 6.11
C LYS A 85 3.97 -8.24 5.98
N THR A 86 3.36 -9.06 5.13
CA THR A 86 3.81 -10.44 4.89
C THR A 86 3.43 -10.90 3.49
N THR A 87 4.14 -11.91 2.97
CA THR A 87 3.77 -12.57 1.72
C THR A 87 2.96 -13.82 2.03
N VAL A 88 1.79 -13.94 1.43
CA VAL A 88 0.93 -15.13 1.56
C VAL A 88 0.90 -15.90 0.25
N ARG A 89 1.10 -17.22 0.34
CA ARG A 89 0.94 -18.12 -0.81
C ARG A 89 -0.48 -18.67 -0.84
N ILE A 90 -1.17 -18.44 -1.94
CA ILE A 90 -2.51 -18.94 -2.21
C ILE A 90 -2.41 -20.14 -3.13
N GLU A 91 -2.97 -21.26 -2.68
CA GLU A 91 -3.05 -22.49 -3.46
C GLU A 91 -4.45 -22.63 -4.07
N ALA A 92 -4.50 -23.07 -5.33
CA ALA A 92 -5.76 -23.24 -6.06
C ALA A 92 -6.70 -24.21 -5.30
N GLY A 93 -7.98 -23.83 -5.18
CA GLY A 93 -9.01 -24.64 -4.52
C GLY A 93 -8.91 -24.74 -3.00
N ARG A 94 -7.87 -24.15 -2.37
CA ARG A 94 -7.70 -24.17 -0.90
C ARG A 94 -8.02 -22.82 -0.26
N THR A 95 -8.32 -22.85 1.04
CA THR A 95 -8.48 -21.63 1.84
C THR A 95 -7.25 -21.40 2.71
N THR A 96 -6.44 -20.40 2.35
CA THR A 96 -5.32 -19.94 3.19
C THR A 96 -5.88 -19.07 4.31
N THR A 97 -5.65 -19.48 5.56
CA THR A 97 -6.09 -18.71 6.75
C THR A 97 -4.90 -18.08 7.44
N LEU A 98 -4.91 -16.75 7.57
CA LEU A 98 -3.92 -15.99 8.35
C LEU A 98 -4.58 -15.46 9.62
N THR A 99 -3.95 -15.70 10.78
CA THR A 99 -4.39 -15.14 12.06
C THR A 99 -3.28 -14.26 12.63
N GLN A 100 -3.60 -12.99 12.89
CA GLN A 100 -2.63 -12.01 13.37
C GLN A 100 -3.22 -11.15 14.49
N ALA A 101 -2.52 -11.06 15.62
CA ALA A 101 -2.76 -10.02 16.61
C ALA A 101 -1.83 -8.84 16.30
N MET A 102 -2.39 -7.65 16.05
CA MET A 102 -1.59 -6.47 15.76
C MET A 102 -0.88 -5.99 17.02
N LYS A 103 0.34 -5.49 16.87
CA LYS A 103 1.11 -4.90 17.97
C LYS A 103 0.70 -3.44 18.18
N PRO A 104 0.16 -3.04 19.35
CA PRO A 104 -0.23 -1.66 19.59
C PRO A 104 0.98 -0.73 19.51
N LEU A 105 0.79 0.44 18.93
CA LEU A 105 1.75 1.53 19.07
C LEU A 105 1.73 2.02 20.52
N GLN A 106 2.88 2.42 21.04
CA GLN A 106 2.95 3.01 22.37
C GLN A 106 2.10 4.29 22.39
N PRO A 107 1.19 4.44 23.37
CA PRO A 107 0.40 5.66 23.46
C PRO A 107 1.34 6.85 23.70
N PRO A 108 1.05 8.00 23.08
CA PRO A 108 1.89 9.17 23.23
C PRO A 108 1.88 9.64 24.70
N LYS A 109 3.07 9.83 25.28
CA LYS A 109 3.25 10.27 26.68
C LYS A 109 3.78 11.70 26.74
N PRO A 110 3.30 12.54 27.68
CA PRO A 110 3.88 13.87 27.87
C PRO A 110 5.34 13.80 28.34
N PRO A 111 6.14 14.85 28.13
CA PRO A 111 5.76 16.13 27.51
C PRO A 111 5.64 16.04 25.98
N PHE A 112 4.69 16.80 25.42
CA PHE A 112 4.45 16.84 23.97
C PHE A 112 5.08 18.06 23.32
N GLY A 113 5.49 17.93 22.07
CA GLY A 113 5.60 19.06 21.15
C GLY A 113 4.27 19.33 20.44
N LYS A 114 4.16 20.45 19.75
CA LYS A 114 2.96 20.88 19.05
C LYS A 114 3.27 21.36 17.64
N LEU A 115 2.60 20.79 16.63
CA LEU A 115 2.61 21.30 15.27
C LEU A 115 1.35 22.15 15.04
N ARG A 116 1.53 23.35 14.45
CA ARG A 116 0.44 24.23 14.03
C ARG A 116 0.52 24.49 12.54
N PHE A 117 -0.64 24.47 11.88
CA PHE A 117 -0.74 24.61 10.43
C PHE A 117 -1.40 25.94 10.10
N VAL A 118 -0.62 26.92 9.64
CA VAL A 118 -1.06 28.32 9.50
C VAL A 118 -1.10 28.71 8.03
N GLY A 119 -2.22 29.30 7.59
CA GLY A 119 -2.37 29.82 6.23
C GLY A 119 -2.67 28.76 5.17
N PHE A 120 -3.16 27.59 5.59
CA PHE A 120 -3.65 26.57 4.66
C PHE A 120 -5.18 26.61 4.51
N GLU A 121 -5.69 25.94 3.47
CA GLU A 121 -7.12 25.68 3.29
C GLU A 121 -7.74 25.00 4.53
N LYS A 122 -9.01 25.31 4.83
CA LYS A 122 -9.70 24.78 6.02
C LYS A 122 -9.66 23.24 6.10
N TYR A 123 -9.92 22.58 4.98
CA TYR A 123 -10.09 21.12 4.92
C TYR A 123 -8.89 20.37 4.35
N CYS A 124 -7.70 21.00 4.24
CA CYS A 124 -6.52 20.26 3.82
C CYS A 124 -6.21 19.11 4.78
N ALA A 125 -5.74 18.01 4.20
CA ALA A 125 -5.40 16.80 4.93
C ALA A 125 -3.97 16.88 5.46
N VAL A 126 -3.82 16.72 6.78
CA VAL A 126 -2.52 16.65 7.44
C VAL A 126 -2.09 15.20 7.56
N TYR A 127 -0.89 14.89 7.10
CA TYR A 127 -0.24 13.60 7.25
C TYR A 127 1.06 13.73 8.04
N VAL A 128 1.29 12.79 8.95
CA VAL A 128 2.54 12.63 9.68
C VAL A 128 2.99 11.18 9.53
N ASN A 129 4.20 10.96 9.03
CA ASN A 129 4.74 9.62 8.70
C ASN A 129 3.75 8.82 7.85
N ASN A 130 3.16 9.50 6.85
CA ASN A 130 2.12 8.99 5.94
C ASN A 130 0.76 8.63 6.60
N GLY A 131 0.63 8.75 7.92
CA GLY A 131 -0.64 8.60 8.63
C GLY A 131 -1.45 9.88 8.60
N TYR A 132 -2.74 9.79 8.25
CA TYR A 132 -3.66 10.92 8.30
C TYR A 132 -3.96 11.32 9.75
N MET A 133 -3.79 12.61 10.06
CA MET A 133 -3.91 13.15 11.43
C MET A 133 -5.12 14.05 11.64
N GLY A 134 -5.79 14.48 10.57
CA GLY A 134 -6.95 15.38 10.63
C GLY A 134 -6.87 16.49 9.59
N HIS A 135 -7.80 17.44 9.68
CA HIS A 135 -7.83 18.60 8.81
C HIS A 135 -7.03 19.77 9.40
N CYS A 136 -6.51 20.65 8.53
CA CYS A 136 -5.71 21.79 8.94
C CYS A 136 -6.43 22.74 9.92
N ASP A 137 -7.76 22.90 9.80
CA ASP A 137 -8.58 23.72 10.71
C ASP A 137 -8.60 23.23 12.16
N GLU A 138 -8.30 21.95 12.39
CA GLU A 138 -8.20 21.39 13.75
C GLU A 138 -6.92 21.85 14.47
N PHE A 139 -5.95 22.40 13.72
CA PHE A 139 -4.60 22.66 14.16
C PHE A 139 -4.10 24.08 13.83
N ASN A 140 -4.97 25.00 13.41
CA ASN A 140 -4.58 26.33 12.93
C ASN A 140 -4.57 27.40 14.03
N ALA A 141 -5.44 27.33 15.03
CA ALA A 141 -5.63 28.36 16.05
C ALA A 141 -4.55 28.32 17.14
N PHE A 142 -4.45 29.37 17.96
CA PHE A 142 -3.37 29.46 18.95
C PHE A 142 -3.49 28.52 20.14
N TRP A 143 -4.71 28.16 20.50
CA TRP A 143 -4.99 27.13 21.49
C TRP A 143 -4.94 25.71 20.89
N GLN A 144 -5.04 25.59 19.57
CA GLN A 144 -5.01 24.33 18.82
C GLN A 144 -3.58 23.91 18.44
N GLY A 145 -3.47 22.68 17.95
CA GLY A 145 -2.27 22.12 17.35
C GLY A 145 -2.18 20.62 17.54
N LEU A 146 -1.57 19.94 16.57
CA LEU A 146 -1.32 18.51 16.61
C LEU A 146 -0.23 18.22 17.64
N LYS A 147 -0.59 17.53 18.73
CA LYS A 147 0.34 17.14 19.78
C LYS A 147 1.01 15.82 19.41
N LEU A 148 2.33 15.81 19.47
CA LEU A 148 3.14 14.63 19.19
C LEU A 148 4.21 14.49 20.28
N ASN A 149 4.73 13.28 20.46
CA ASN A 149 5.95 13.09 21.23
C ASN A 149 7.13 13.84 20.59
N PRO A 150 8.21 14.09 21.33
CA PRO A 150 9.43 14.57 20.72
C PRO A 150 9.98 13.54 19.74
N GLY A 151 10.49 14.00 18.59
CA GLY A 151 11.04 13.13 17.55
C GLY A 151 11.06 13.80 16.17
N ASP A 152 11.53 13.04 15.20
CA ASP A 152 11.58 13.45 13.80
C ASP A 152 10.37 12.89 13.03
N TYR A 153 9.74 13.78 12.26
CA TYR A 153 8.50 13.50 11.56
C TYR A 153 8.58 13.92 10.11
N ASP A 154 8.13 13.05 9.20
CA ASP A 154 7.83 13.43 7.82
C ASP A 154 6.40 14.00 7.78
N VAL A 155 6.28 15.32 7.61
CA VAL A 155 4.99 16.03 7.60
C VAL A 155 4.61 16.37 6.16
N LYS A 156 3.39 16.01 5.77
CA LYS A 156 2.82 16.36 4.46
C LYS A 156 1.43 16.96 4.63
N VAL A 157 1.16 18.04 3.91
CA VAL A 157 -0.17 18.67 3.85
C VAL A 157 -0.67 18.59 2.41
N VAL A 158 -1.90 18.10 2.23
CA VAL A 158 -2.51 17.89 0.91
C VAL A 158 -3.80 18.70 0.80
N SER A 159 -4.00 19.44 -0.30
CA SER A 159 -5.21 20.22 -0.56
C SER A 159 -6.43 19.31 -0.73
N THR A 160 -7.61 19.91 -0.70
CA THR A 160 -8.87 19.19 -0.97
C THR A 160 -8.93 18.60 -2.39
N LYS A 161 -8.10 19.11 -3.31
CA LYS A 161 -7.96 18.65 -4.70
C LYS A 161 -6.87 17.58 -4.87
N GLY A 162 -6.16 17.21 -3.81
CA GLY A 162 -5.09 16.21 -3.84
C GLY A 162 -3.70 16.77 -4.13
N GLU A 163 -3.54 18.09 -4.20
CA GLU A 163 -2.24 18.74 -4.45
C GLU A 163 -1.41 18.78 -3.17
N THR A 164 -0.09 18.58 -3.26
CA THR A 164 0.77 18.67 -2.08
C THR A 164 1.09 20.14 -1.79
N LEU A 165 0.61 20.67 -0.66
CA LEU A 165 0.81 22.06 -0.23
C LEU A 165 2.08 22.26 0.61
N LEU A 166 2.55 21.19 1.26
CA LEU A 166 3.80 21.16 2.03
C LEU A 166 4.25 19.71 2.16
N GLN A 167 5.56 19.46 2.06
CA GLN A 167 6.17 18.19 2.44
C GLN A 167 7.59 18.43 2.95
N GLN A 168 7.84 18.14 4.23
CA GLN A 168 9.17 18.32 4.83
C GLN A 168 9.38 17.46 6.09
N LYS A 169 10.65 17.22 6.43
CA LYS A 169 11.05 16.66 7.73
C LYS A 169 11.00 17.75 8.80
N VAL A 170 10.46 17.41 9.96
CA VAL A 170 10.33 18.29 11.13
C VAL A 170 10.86 17.57 12.35
N SER A 171 11.90 18.14 12.98
CA SER A 171 12.38 17.70 14.29
C SER A 171 11.65 18.48 15.38
N LEU A 172 10.92 17.79 16.24
CA LEU A 172 10.05 18.38 17.25
C LEU A 172 10.55 18.05 18.65
N ALA A 173 10.80 19.07 19.47
CA ALA A 173 11.19 18.93 20.87
C ALA A 173 10.00 19.00 21.84
N ALA A 174 10.22 18.55 23.07
CA ALA A 174 9.25 18.66 24.15
C ALA A 174 8.87 20.11 24.43
N ASN A 175 7.57 20.39 24.63
CA ASN A 175 6.98 21.71 24.86
C ASN A 175 7.24 22.74 23.75
N GLN A 176 7.84 22.34 22.64
CA GLN A 176 8.06 23.19 21.48
C GLN A 176 6.75 23.34 20.69
N THR A 177 6.52 24.52 20.11
CA THR A 177 5.49 24.71 19.09
C THR A 177 6.14 25.13 17.78
N ILE A 178 5.95 24.32 16.73
CA ILE A 178 6.41 24.62 15.38
C ILE A 178 5.21 25.04 14.53
N LYS A 179 5.32 26.17 13.84
CA LYS A 179 4.32 26.65 12.89
C LYS A 179 4.76 26.30 11.48
N LEU A 180 3.97 25.49 10.79
CA LEU A 180 4.14 25.13 9.39
C LEU A 180 3.23 26.01 8.53
N ARG A 181 3.70 26.35 7.34
CA ARG A 181 3.02 27.22 6.36
C ARG A 181 3.18 26.63 4.97
N ALA A 182 2.27 26.95 4.06
CA ALA A 182 2.41 26.57 2.66
C ALA A 182 3.73 27.11 2.08
N GLN A 183 4.35 26.31 1.20
CA GLN A 183 5.54 26.71 0.45
C GLN A 183 5.18 27.56 -0.76
#